data_AF-A0A1Q4BWF0-F1
#
_entry.id   AF-A0A1Q4BWF0-F1
#
_cell.length_a   1.000
_cell.length_b   1.000
_cell.length_c   1.000
_cell.angle_alpha   90.00
_cell.angle_beta   90.00
_cell.angle_gamma   90.00
#
_symmetry.space_group_name_H-M   'P 1'
#
loop_
_entity.id
_entity.type
_entity.pdbx_description
1 polymer ?
#
loop_
_entity_poly.entity_id
_entity_poly.type
_entity_poly.pdbx_seq_one_letter_code
_entity_poly.pdbx_strand_id
1 'polypeptide(L)'
;MKRYALIYLTTLIVMVPIDFLFLGTVAKSFFTSQVGDMLGQVRLAPAVLFYLLYVAGILIFVNGASGARWQSTLLYGALFGLFCYATFELTSMSLLKHWTWQVVIVDIAWGMFVTAVGSTLGLIVANWIEQKV
;
A
#
# COMPACT_ATOMS: atom_id res chain seq x y z
N MET A 1 -5.14 -20.85 -10.35
CA MET A 1 -4.50 -19.79 -11.18
C MET A 1 -5.42 -18.61 -11.44
N LYS A 2 -6.64 -18.82 -11.99
CA LYS A 2 -7.60 -17.73 -12.27
C LYS A 2 -7.91 -16.84 -11.05
N ARG A 3 -8.23 -17.43 -9.89
CA ARG A 3 -8.52 -16.71 -8.64
C ARG A 3 -7.39 -15.78 -8.19
N TYR A 4 -6.15 -16.24 -8.20
CA TYR A 4 -4.99 -15.43 -7.80
C TYR A 4 -4.79 -14.23 -8.72
N ALA A 5 -4.94 -14.42 -10.04
CA ALA A 5 -4.88 -13.33 -11.00
C ALA A 5 -6.01 -12.31 -10.78
N LEU A 6 -7.22 -12.78 -10.48
CA LEU A 6 -8.36 -11.92 -10.19
C LEU A 6 -8.12 -11.07 -8.94
N ILE A 7 -7.72 -11.69 -7.82
CA ILE A 7 -7.42 -10.99 -6.56
C ILE A 7 -6.28 -9.98 -6.75
N TYR A 8 -5.23 -10.34 -7.50
CA TYR A 8 -4.13 -9.43 -7.81
C TYR A 8 -4.61 -8.19 -8.54
N LEU A 9 -5.37 -8.38 -9.64
CA LEU A 9 -5.86 -7.27 -10.45
C LEU A 9 -6.86 -6.39 -9.71
N THR A 10 -7.80 -6.98 -8.96
CA THR A 10 -8.76 -6.19 -8.18
C THR A 10 -8.09 -5.43 -7.05
N THR A 11 -7.12 -6.03 -6.35
CA THR A 11 -6.34 -5.34 -5.31
C THR A 11 -5.56 -4.17 -5.91
N LEU A 12 -4.90 -4.36 -7.06
CA LEU A 12 -4.15 -3.31 -7.74
C LEU A 12 -5.08 -2.15 -8.16
N ILE A 13 -6.20 -2.46 -8.80
CA ILE A 13 -7.17 -1.46 -9.29
C ILE A 13 -7.83 -0.69 -8.15
N VAL A 14 -8.02 -1.30 -6.98
CA VAL A 14 -8.58 -0.60 -5.82
C VAL A 14 -7.53 0.22 -5.09
N MET A 15 -6.35 -0.37 -4.84
CA MET A 15 -5.32 0.27 -4.03
C MET A 15 -4.72 1.50 -4.72
N VAL A 16 -4.39 1.40 -6.01
CA VAL A 16 -3.69 2.47 -6.73
C VAL A 16 -4.47 3.79 -6.71
N PRO A 17 -5.77 3.88 -7.07
CA PRO A 17 -6.49 5.13 -7.01
C PRO A 17 -6.59 5.73 -5.60
N ILE A 18 -6.80 4.89 -4.57
CA ILE A 18 -6.86 5.34 -3.17
C ILE A 18 -5.54 5.99 -2.78
N ASP A 19 -4.43 5.35 -3.14
CA ASP A 19 -3.10 5.83 -2.81
C ASP A 19 -2.74 7.12 -3.59
N PHE A 20 -3.09 7.20 -4.87
CA PHE A 20 -2.91 8.41 -5.67
C PHE A 20 -3.70 9.61 -5.13
N LEU A 21 -4.88 9.39 -4.53
CA LEU A 21 -5.62 10.46 -3.87
C LEU A 21 -4.84 11.03 -2.68
N PHE A 22 -4.24 10.18 -1.85
CA PHE A 22 -3.39 10.63 -0.74
C PHE A 22 -2.14 11.35 -1.23
N LEU A 23 -1.45 10.77 -2.23
CA LEU A 23 -0.27 11.38 -2.82
C LEU A 23 -0.56 12.77 -3.41
N GLY A 24 -1.70 12.91 -4.10
CA GLY A 24 -2.11 14.15 -4.74
C GLY A 24 -2.58 15.24 -3.77
N THR A 25 -3.06 14.87 -2.58
CA THR A 25 -3.70 15.80 -1.63
C THR A 25 -2.86 16.06 -0.39
N VAL A 26 -2.60 15.02 0.40
CA VAL A 26 -1.92 15.11 1.69
C VAL A 26 -0.42 15.07 1.49
N ALA A 27 0.08 14.12 0.71
CA ALA A 27 1.51 13.91 0.64
C ALA A 27 2.24 15.07 -0.04
N LYS A 28 1.67 15.60 -1.14
CA LYS A 28 2.33 16.65 -1.91
C LYS A 28 2.68 17.88 -1.08
N SER A 29 1.75 18.42 -0.29
CA SER A 29 2.02 19.63 0.51
C SER A 29 2.87 19.30 1.74
N PHE A 30 2.54 18.22 2.44
CA PHE A 30 3.17 17.83 3.70
C PHE A 30 4.61 17.33 3.54
N PHE A 31 4.88 16.44 2.58
CA PHE A 31 6.25 15.97 2.35
C PHE A 31 7.12 17.07 1.74
N THR A 32 6.57 17.94 0.88
CA THR A 32 7.35 19.07 0.36
C THR A 32 7.74 20.03 1.49
N SER A 33 6.86 20.28 2.47
CA SER A 33 7.20 21.14 3.61
C SER A 33 8.19 20.52 4.60
N GLN A 34 8.17 19.20 4.75
CA GLN A 34 9.01 18.50 5.74
C GLN A 34 10.36 18.04 5.15
N VAL A 35 10.40 17.65 3.88
CA VAL A 35 11.54 17.01 3.21
C VAL A 35 12.25 17.96 2.24
N GLY A 36 11.59 19.05 1.83
CA GLY A 36 12.19 20.19 1.12
C GLY A 36 13.02 19.79 -0.09
N ASP A 37 14.27 20.28 -0.13
CA ASP A 37 15.20 20.14 -1.25
C ASP A 37 15.69 18.71 -1.51
N MET A 38 15.35 17.74 -0.65
CA MET A 38 15.72 16.34 -0.87
C MET A 38 14.81 15.64 -1.90
N LEU A 39 13.65 16.21 -2.22
CA LEU A 39 12.74 15.65 -3.22
C LEU A 39 13.27 15.86 -4.64
N GLY A 40 13.65 14.77 -5.30
CA GLY A 40 14.03 14.77 -6.70
C GLY A 40 12.85 14.62 -7.65
N GLN A 41 13.15 14.54 -8.95
CA GLN A 41 12.15 14.19 -9.97
C GLN A 41 11.60 12.78 -9.73
N VAL A 42 10.28 12.63 -9.88
CA VAL A 42 9.60 11.34 -9.77
C VAL A 42 10.09 10.41 -10.86
N ARG A 43 10.72 9.30 -10.45
CA ARG A 43 11.15 8.24 -11.37
C ARG A 43 10.01 7.24 -11.55
N LEU A 44 9.37 7.28 -12.73
CA LEU A 44 8.19 6.46 -13.02
C LEU A 44 8.46 4.95 -12.96
N ALA A 45 9.60 4.48 -13.48
CA ALA A 45 9.90 3.05 -13.52
C ALA A 45 9.98 2.41 -12.12
N PRO A 46 10.74 2.95 -11.14
CA PRO A 46 10.69 2.49 -9.75
C PRO A 46 9.30 2.55 -9.12
N ALA A 47 8.52 3.61 -9.39
CA ALA A 47 7.18 3.76 -8.83
C ALA A 47 6.22 2.68 -9.32
N VAL A 48 6.21 2.39 -10.62
CA VAL A 48 5.40 1.30 -11.19
C VAL A 48 5.84 -0.05 -10.64
N LEU A 49 7.15 -0.29 -10.57
CA LEU A 49 7.69 -1.55 -10.04
C LEU A 49 7.30 -1.76 -8.57
N PHE A 50 7.31 -0.70 -7.77
CA PHE A 50 6.83 -0.73 -6.39
C PHE A 50 5.39 -1.23 -6.31
N TYR A 51 4.44 -0.62 -7.05
CA TYR A 51 3.03 -1.06 -6.99
C TYR A 51 2.86 -2.52 -7.41
N LEU A 52 3.52 -2.94 -8.48
CA LEU A 52 3.42 -4.32 -8.97
C LEU A 52 3.96 -5.34 -7.96
N LEU A 53 5.11 -5.06 -7.34
CA LEU A 53 5.73 -5.92 -6.33
C LEU A 53 4.96 -5.89 -5.01
N TYR A 54 4.51 -4.72 -4.59
CA TYR A 54 3.81 -4.54 -3.33
C TYR A 54 2.48 -5.30 -3.33
N VAL A 55 1.71 -5.21 -4.42
CA VAL A 55 0.46 -5.98 -4.57
C VAL A 55 0.74 -7.49 -4.67
N ALA A 56 1.88 -7.90 -5.23
CA ALA A 56 2.27 -9.32 -5.20
C ALA A 56 2.53 -9.79 -3.75
N GLY A 57 3.17 -8.96 -2.92
CA GLY A 57 3.31 -9.19 -1.49
C GLY A 57 1.97 -9.31 -0.78
N ILE A 58 1.04 -8.38 -1.02
CA ILE A 58 -0.33 -8.43 -0.47
C ILE A 58 -1.02 -9.73 -0.86
N LEU A 59 -0.92 -10.15 -2.13
CA LEU A 59 -1.50 -11.40 -2.59
C LEU A 59 -0.94 -12.59 -1.80
N ILE A 60 0.37 -12.67 -1.63
CA ILE A 60 1.02 -13.81 -0.99
C ILE A 60 0.74 -13.85 0.52
N PHE A 61 0.83 -12.70 1.21
CA PHE A 61 0.83 -12.65 2.66
C PHE A 61 -0.52 -12.26 3.29
N VAL A 62 -1.47 -11.73 2.52
CA VAL A 62 -2.68 -11.12 3.07
C VAL A 62 -3.97 -11.74 2.53
N ASN A 63 -4.19 -11.76 1.21
CA ASN A 63 -5.53 -12.06 0.65
C ASN A 63 -5.58 -13.21 -0.37
N GLY A 64 -4.45 -13.78 -0.77
CA GLY A 64 -4.41 -14.88 -1.74
C GLY A 64 -4.73 -16.26 -1.15
N ALA A 65 -4.68 -16.44 0.18
CA ALA A 65 -4.94 -17.73 0.80
C ALA A 65 -6.34 -18.28 0.46
N SER A 66 -6.43 -19.59 0.25
CA SER A 66 -7.72 -20.27 0.03
C SER A 66 -8.61 -20.12 1.27
N GLY A 67 -9.83 -19.60 1.10
CA GLY A 67 -10.73 -19.32 2.21
C GLY A 67 -10.40 -18.05 3.02
N ALA A 68 -9.58 -17.14 2.49
CA ALA A 68 -9.34 -15.84 3.11
C ALA A 68 -10.64 -15.12 3.48
N ARG A 69 -10.73 -14.70 4.75
CA ARG A 69 -11.86 -13.94 5.29
C ARG A 69 -11.52 -12.46 5.31
N TRP A 70 -12.53 -11.61 5.12
CA TRP A 70 -12.31 -10.16 5.11
C TRP A 70 -11.72 -9.64 6.43
N GLN A 71 -12.07 -10.22 7.59
CA GLN A 71 -11.51 -9.82 8.89
C GLN A 71 -10.00 -10.09 8.97
N SER A 72 -9.58 -11.29 8.56
CA SER A 72 -8.16 -11.65 8.54
C SER A 72 -7.39 -10.81 7.52
N THR A 73 -7.98 -10.56 6.35
CA THR A 73 -7.38 -9.72 5.31
C THR A 73 -7.23 -8.28 5.78
N LEU A 74 -8.21 -7.72 6.50
CA LEU A 74 -8.10 -6.38 7.08
C LEU A 74 -6.96 -6.29 8.10
N LEU A 75 -6.89 -7.24 9.02
CA LEU A 75 -5.85 -7.28 10.06
C LEU A 75 -4.46 -7.50 9.46
N TYR A 76 -4.28 -8.54 8.64
CA TYR A 76 -2.98 -8.83 8.03
C TYR A 76 -2.59 -7.77 6.99
N GLY A 77 -3.54 -7.10 6.35
CA GLY A 77 -3.28 -5.96 5.48
C GLY A 77 -2.75 -4.78 6.29
N ALA A 78 -3.35 -4.47 7.44
CA ALA A 78 -2.85 -3.43 8.34
C ALA A 78 -1.43 -3.75 8.85
N LEU A 79 -1.18 -5.00 9.26
CA LEU A 79 0.13 -5.44 9.74
C LEU A 79 1.18 -5.44 8.62
N PHE A 80 0.83 -5.91 7.42
CA PHE A 80 1.73 -5.89 6.27
C PHE A 80 2.09 -4.44 5.89
N GLY A 81 1.09 -3.55 5.86
CA GLY A 81 1.28 -2.11 5.70
C GLY A 81 2.23 -1.53 6.75
N LEU A 82 1.96 -1.81 8.04
CA LEU A 82 2.80 -1.40 9.16
C LEU A 82 4.26 -1.80 8.94
N PHE A 83 4.54 -3.08 8.69
CA PHE A 83 5.92 -3.56 8.59
C PHE A 83 6.66 -2.96 7.38
N CYS A 84 6.02 -2.90 6.22
CA CYS A 84 6.66 -2.36 5.02
C CYS A 84 6.96 -0.86 5.15
N TYR A 85 5.98 -0.08 5.57
CA TYR A 85 6.13 1.38 5.70
C TYR A 85 7.04 1.71 6.88
N ALA A 86 6.92 1.05 8.03
CA ALA A 86 7.80 1.29 9.17
C ALA A 86 9.25 0.95 8.85
N THR A 87 9.51 -0.13 8.10
CA THR A 87 10.87 -0.49 7.70
C THR A 87 11.51 0.62 6.85
N PHE A 88 10.77 1.18 5.89
CA PHE A 88 11.24 2.28 5.06
C PHE A 88 11.41 3.57 5.86
N GLU A 89 10.39 3.97 6.62
CA GLU A 89 10.36 5.24 7.36
C GLU A 89 11.39 5.29 8.50
N LEU A 90 11.52 4.22 9.29
CA LEU A 90 12.50 4.17 10.39
C LEU A 90 13.93 4.08 9.87
N THR A 91 14.16 3.42 8.73
CA THR A 91 15.48 3.40 8.07
C THR A 91 15.81 4.77 7.49
N SER A 92 14.84 5.43 6.86
CA SER A 92 15.02 6.79 6.35
C SER A 92 15.30 7.76 7.49
N MET A 93 14.61 7.62 8.62
CA MET A 93 14.83 8.45 9.81
C MET A 93 16.19 8.24 10.47
N SER A 94 16.78 7.05 10.35
CA SER A 94 18.13 6.80 10.88
C SER A 94 19.24 7.33 9.96
N LEU A 95 18.98 7.51 8.66
CA LEU A 95 19.97 7.87 7.66
C LEU A 95 19.89 9.33 7.17
N LEU A 96 18.70 9.93 7.15
CA LEU A 96 18.43 11.22 6.49
C LEU A 96 18.27 12.36 7.50
N LYS A 97 18.96 13.49 7.23
CA LYS A 97 19.09 14.62 8.17
C LYS A 97 17.80 15.42 8.46
N HIS A 98 16.75 15.25 7.67
CA HIS A 98 15.51 16.05 7.76
C HIS A 98 14.24 15.19 7.83
N TRP A 99 14.37 13.93 8.24
CA TRP A 99 13.21 13.06 8.47
C TRP A 99 12.62 13.32 9.86
N THR A 100 11.30 13.54 9.94
CA THR A 100 10.62 13.92 11.19
C THR A 100 9.67 12.82 11.65
N TRP A 101 9.43 12.71 12.96
CA TRP A 101 8.47 11.74 13.51
C TRP A 101 7.06 11.92 12.96
N GLN A 102 6.67 13.15 12.62
CA GLN A 102 5.40 13.46 12.00
C GLN A 102 5.28 12.79 10.62
N VAL A 103 6.34 12.81 9.81
CA VAL A 103 6.38 12.11 8.52
C VAL A 103 6.25 10.60 8.72
N VAL A 104 7.08 10.05 9.61
CA VAL A 104 7.09 8.61 9.94
C VAL A 104 5.71 8.12 10.37
N ILE A 105 5.07 8.81 11.32
CA ILE A 105 3.79 8.36 11.87
C ILE A 105 2.68 8.46 10.83
N VAL A 106 2.63 9.57 10.07
CA VAL A 106 1.60 9.77 9.05
C VAL A 106 1.74 8.73 7.94
N ASP A 107 2.95 8.47 7.45
CA ASP A 107 3.17 7.55 6.34
C ASP A 107 2.95 6.10 6.76
N ILE A 108 3.38 5.70 7.96
CA ILE A 108 3.05 4.38 8.52
C ILE A 108 1.54 4.21 8.68
N ALA A 109 0.84 5.19 9.26
CA ALA A 109 -0.60 5.11 9.47
C ALA A 109 -1.34 5.00 8.13
N TRP A 110 -0.91 5.77 7.13
CA TRP A 110 -1.45 5.66 5.78
C TRP A 110 -1.18 4.29 5.16
N GLY A 111 0.07 3.80 5.24
CA GLY A 111 0.47 2.48 4.76
C GLY A 111 -0.35 1.34 5.36
N MET A 112 -0.61 1.39 6.66
CA MET A 112 -1.53 0.47 7.35
C MET A 112 -2.94 0.55 6.76
N PHE A 113 -3.48 1.76 6.65
CA PHE A 113 -4.84 2.00 6.18
C PHE A 113 -5.05 1.56 4.73
N VAL A 114 -4.22 2.05 3.80
CA VAL A 114 -4.36 1.79 2.36
C VAL A 114 -4.20 0.31 2.03
N THR A 115 -3.30 -0.37 2.75
CA THR A 115 -3.06 -1.81 2.56
C THR A 115 -4.21 -2.64 3.13
N ALA A 116 -4.69 -2.30 4.33
CA ALA A 116 -5.84 -2.98 4.94
C ALA A 116 -7.11 -2.84 4.08
N VAL A 117 -7.44 -1.61 3.69
CA VAL A 117 -8.63 -1.31 2.89
C VAL A 117 -8.49 -1.85 1.48
N GLY A 118 -7.37 -1.60 0.81
CA GLY A 118 -7.13 -2.03 -0.57
C GLY A 118 -7.15 -3.55 -0.73
N SER A 119 -6.50 -4.28 0.18
CA SER A 119 -6.50 -5.75 0.15
C SER A 119 -7.88 -6.34 0.47
N THR A 120 -8.64 -5.73 1.39
CA THR A 120 -9.98 -6.19 1.79
C THR A 120 -10.99 -5.95 0.69
N LEU A 121 -11.04 -4.75 0.14
CA LEU A 121 -11.92 -4.41 -0.99
C LEU A 121 -11.53 -5.22 -2.23
N GLY A 122 -10.23 -5.37 -2.51
CA GLY A 122 -9.73 -6.22 -3.59
C GLY A 122 -10.23 -7.66 -3.47
N LEU A 123 -10.18 -8.25 -2.27
CA LEU A 123 -10.72 -9.58 -1.99
C LEU A 123 -12.24 -9.66 -2.17
N ILE A 124 -12.99 -8.69 -1.65
CA ILE A 124 -14.45 -8.65 -1.76
C ILE A 124 -14.87 -8.57 -3.23
N VAL A 125 -14.26 -7.67 -4.00
CA VAL A 125 -14.54 -7.51 -5.43
C VAL A 125 -14.19 -8.78 -6.20
N ALA A 126 -13.04 -9.40 -5.92
CA ALA A 126 -12.65 -10.65 -6.57
C ALA A 126 -13.64 -11.78 -6.29
N ASN A 127 -14.06 -11.96 -5.03
CA ASN A 127 -15.05 -12.96 -4.66
C ASN A 127 -16.40 -12.71 -5.34
N TRP A 128 -16.82 -11.45 -5.48
CA TRP A 128 -18.06 -11.10 -6.18
C TRP A 128 -18.01 -11.39 -7.68
N ILE A 129 -16.86 -11.13 -8.33
CA ILE A 129 -16.67 -11.47 -9.76
C ILE A 129 -16.65 -12.98 -9.95
N GLU A 130 -15.95 -13.73 -9.10
CA GLU A 130 -15.85 -15.19 -9.20
C GLU A 130 -17.19 -15.90 -9.03
N GLN A 131 -18.14 -15.34 -8.27
CA GLN A 131 -19.50 -15.88 -8.16
C GLN A 131 -20.33 -15.75 -9.46
N LYS A 132 -19.92 -14.87 -10.38
CA LYS A 132 -20.67 -14.53 -11.60
C LYS A 132 -20.13 -15.19 -12.87
N VAL A 133 -18.96 -15.83 -12.79
CA VAL A 133 -18.24 -16.45 -13.90
C VAL A 133 -18.20 -17.96 -13.69
#